data_AF-A0A1E8PJR6-F1
#
_entry.id   AF-A0A1E8PJR6-F1
#
_cell.length_a   1.000
_cell.length_b   1.000
_cell.length_c   1.000
_cell.angle_alpha   90.00
_cell.angle_beta   90.00
_cell.angle_gamma   90.00
#
_symmetry.space_group_name_H-M   'P 1'
#
loop_
_entity.id
_entity.type
_entity.pdbx_description
1 polymer ?
#
loop_
_entity_poly.entity_id
_entity_poly.type
_entity_poly.pdbx_seq_one_letter_code
_entity_poly.pdbx_strand_id
1 'polypeptide(L)' 'MRSKNEKTNAANMDILDCARQDDLTAQKVEVGVIFQEMLDTATAAAYLAKNKVPIATALRVLTGSRRKKNAGEN' A
#
# COMPACT_ATOMS: atom_id res chain seq x y z
N MET A 1 -3.82 -57.66 -21.93
CA MET A 1 -2.94 -56.47 -21.98
C MET A 1 -3.75 -55.26 -22.43
N ARG A 2 -4.15 -54.37 -21.51
CA ARG A 2 -4.69 -53.04 -21.83
C ARG A 2 -4.14 -52.07 -20.80
N SER A 3 -3.01 -51.46 -21.15
CA SER A 3 -2.33 -50.43 -20.38
C SER A 3 -3.21 -49.19 -20.35
N LYS A 4 -3.74 -48.83 -19.18
CA LYS A 4 -4.38 -47.54 -18.96
C LYS A 4 -3.27 -46.57 -18.59
N ASN A 5 -2.95 -45.71 -19.55
CA ASN A 5 -2.02 -44.61 -19.45
C ASN A 5 -2.48 -43.60 -18.39
N GLU A 6 -1.79 -43.64 -17.26
CA GLU A 6 -1.81 -42.61 -16.23
C GLU A 6 -1.35 -41.28 -16.84
N LYS A 7 -2.31 -40.38 -17.08
CA LYS A 7 -2.04 -39.01 -17.54
C LYS A 7 -1.90 -38.10 -16.33
N THR A 8 -0.78 -38.21 -15.63
CA THR A 8 -0.27 -37.16 -14.73
C THR A 8 0.53 -36.16 -15.56
N ASN A 9 -0.05 -35.00 -15.86
CA ASN A 9 0.64 -33.70 -15.90
C ASN A 9 -0.29 -32.62 -16.46
N ALA A 10 -0.75 -31.76 -15.57
CA ALA A 10 -0.50 -30.33 -15.67
C ALA A 10 -0.92 -29.75 -14.33
N ALA A 11 0.05 -29.53 -13.45
CA ALA A 11 -0.10 -28.64 -12.32
C ALA A 11 -0.64 -27.32 -12.88
N ASN A 12 -1.92 -27.07 -12.66
CA ASN A 12 -2.49 -25.74 -12.69
C ASN A 12 -1.92 -25.06 -11.43
N MET A 13 -0.63 -24.72 -11.52
CA MET A 13 -0.01 -23.77 -10.61
C MET A 13 -0.79 -22.51 -10.85
N ASP A 14 -1.69 -22.24 -9.89
CA ASP A 14 -2.12 -20.90 -9.54
C ASP A 14 -1.06 -19.94 -10.02
N ILE A 15 -1.39 -19.21 -11.08
CA ILE A 15 -0.75 -17.94 -11.37
C ILE A 15 -1.10 -17.14 -10.12
N LEU A 16 -0.26 -17.29 -9.09
CA LEU A 16 -0.25 -16.43 -7.93
C LEU A 16 -0.08 -15.07 -8.56
N ASP A 17 -1.21 -14.38 -8.61
CA ASP A 17 -1.36 -13.05 -9.15
C ASP A 17 -0.42 -12.17 -8.33
N CYS A 18 0.84 -12.16 -8.73
CA CYS A 18 1.92 -11.38 -8.13
C CYS A 18 1.77 -9.92 -8.58
N ALA A 19 0.55 -9.51 -8.92
CA ALA A 19 0.14 -8.13 -9.06
C ALA A 19 0.27 -7.49 -7.68
N ARG A 20 1.33 -6.71 -7.53
CA ARG A 20 1.52 -5.81 -6.40
C ARG A 20 0.31 -4.88 -6.33
N GLN A 21 -0.59 -5.14 -5.37
CA GLN A 21 -1.71 -4.26 -5.09
C GLN A 21 -1.16 -3.02 -4.36
N ASP A 22 -0.74 -2.01 -5.13
CA ASP A 22 -0.27 -0.75 -4.58
C ASP A 22 -1.48 0.13 -4.18
N ASP A 23 -2.05 -0.16 -3.01
CA ASP A 23 -3.15 0.65 -2.44
C ASP A 23 -2.70 2.06 -2.06
N LEU A 24 -1.40 2.27 -1.85
CA LEU A 24 -0.80 3.58 -1.55
C LEU A 24 -0.26 4.22 -2.84
N THR A 25 -1.08 5.03 -3.49
CA THR A 25 -0.69 5.76 -4.70
C THR A 25 -0.18 7.17 -4.37
N ALA A 26 0.65 7.74 -5.24
CA ALA A 26 1.14 9.12 -5.09
C ALA A 26 -0.01 10.13 -4.94
N GLN A 27 -1.07 9.96 -5.73
CA GLN A 27 -2.26 10.80 -5.66
C GLN A 27 -2.93 10.78 -4.28
N LYS A 28 -3.10 9.60 -3.67
CA LYS A 28 -3.69 9.47 -2.32
C LYS A 28 -2.81 10.15 -1.27
N VAL A 29 -1.49 10.03 -1.40
CA VAL A 29 -0.54 10.70 -0.50
C VAL A 29 -0.65 12.22 -0.61
N GLU A 30 -0.71 12.76 -1.82
CA GLU A 30 -0.83 14.20 -2.06
C GLU A 30 -2.11 14.77 -1.41
N VAL A 31 -3.26 14.12 -1.63
CA VAL A 31 -4.52 14.52 -0.98
C VAL A 31 -4.43 14.40 0.54
N GLY A 32 -3.78 13.35 1.05
CA GLY A 32 -3.54 13.16 2.48
C GLY A 32 -2.71 14.29 3.10
N VAL A 33 -1.67 14.77 2.39
CA VAL A 33 -0.86 15.91 2.84
C VAL A 33 -1.68 17.20 2.85
N ILE A 34 -2.47 17.46 1.80
CA ILE A 34 -3.36 18.62 1.75
C ILE A 34 -4.35 18.59 2.92
N PHE A 35 -4.97 17.45 3.21
CA PHE A 35 -5.90 17.32 4.34
C PHE A 35 -5.21 17.53 5.69
N GLN A 36 -3.94 17.12 5.82
CA GLN A 36 -3.17 17.33 7.04
C GLN A 36 -2.85 18.81 7.26
N GLU A 37 -2.56 19.54 6.20
CA GLU A 37 -2.28 20.98 6.25
C GLU A 37 -3.56 21.81 6.47
N MET A 38 -4.68 21.39 5.87
CA MET A 38 -5.94 22.15 5.90
C MET A 38 -6.81 21.85 7.12
N LEU A 39 -6.76 20.64 7.66
CA LEU A 39 -7.65 20.17 8.72
C LEU A 39 -6.83 19.71 9.92
N ASP A 40 -6.38 18.46 9.91
CA ASP A 40 -5.45 17.90 10.88
C ASP A 40 -4.94 16.52 10.43
N THR A 41 -4.03 15.95 11.22
CA THR A 41 -3.46 14.62 10.94
C THR A 41 -4.49 13.50 11.10
N ALA A 42 -5.47 13.65 11.99
CA ALA A 42 -6.49 12.63 12.21
C ALA A 42 -7.41 12.48 10.98
N THR A 43 -7.81 13.61 10.39
CA THR A 43 -8.66 13.69 9.21
C THR A 43 -7.92 13.19 7.96
N ALA A 44 -6.65 13.53 7.81
CA ALA A 44 -5.80 12.99 6.76
C ALA A 44 -5.64 11.46 6.86
N ALA A 45 -5.41 10.94 8.07
CA ALA A 45 -5.28 9.52 8.31
C ALA A 45 -6.61 8.79 8.03
N ALA A 46 -7.75 9.39 8.40
CA ALA A 46 -9.07 8.86 8.09
C ALA A 46 -9.35 8.83 6.58
N TYR A 47 -8.91 9.83 5.82
CA TYR A 47 -9.01 9.84 4.36
C TYR A 47 -8.24 8.67 3.74
N LEU A 48 -6.98 8.46 4.15
CA LEU A 48 -6.17 7.36 3.66
C LEU A 48 -6.78 5.99 4.01
N ALA A 49 -7.28 5.83 5.24
CA ALA A 49 -7.99 4.63 5.69
C ALA A 49 -9.23 4.32 4.83
N LYS A 50 -10.05 5.33 4.53
CA LYS A 50 -11.21 5.20 3.63
C LYS A 50 -10.80 4.78 2.21
N ASN A 51 -9.57 5.09 1.79
CA ASN A 51 -9.03 4.78 0.48
C ASN A 51 -8.15 3.51 0.47
N LYS A 52 -8.42 2.56 1.37
CA LYS A 52 -7.75 1.26 1.49
C LYS A 52 -6.27 1.33 1.91
N VAL A 53 -5.80 2.45 2.45
CA VAL A 53 -4.46 2.52 3.04
C VAL A 53 -4.56 2.15 4.52
N PRO A 54 -3.85 1.11 5.01
CA PRO A 54 -3.87 0.75 6.42
C PRO A 54 -3.47 1.93 7.32
N ILE A 55 -4.12 2.07 8.48
CA ILE A 55 -3.90 3.22 9.38
C ILE A 55 -2.43 3.36 9.81
N ALA A 56 -1.72 2.24 10.01
CA ALA A 56 -0.30 2.25 10.32
C ALA A 56 0.54 2.85 9.19
N THR A 57 0.20 2.54 7.94
CA THR A 57 0.82 3.10 6.73
C THR A 57 0.48 4.58 6.60
N ALA A 58 -0.79 4.96 6.80
CA ALA A 58 -1.24 6.34 6.76
C ALA A 58 -0.47 7.22 7.77
N LEU A 59 -0.39 6.79 9.04
CA LEU A 59 0.36 7.49 10.07
C LEU A 59 1.84 7.59 9.72
N ARG A 60 2.47 6.53 9.20
CA ARG A 60 3.87 6.56 8.78
C ARG A 60 4.13 7.59 7.67
N VAL A 61 3.25 7.66 6.67
CA VAL A 61 3.36 8.64 5.57
C VAL A 61 3.20 10.06 6.09
N LEU A 62 2.15 10.31 6.89
CA LEU A 62 1.79 11.65 7.39
C LEU A 62 2.75 12.18 8.46
N THR A 63 3.42 11.30 9.22
CA THR A 63 4.35 11.69 10.29
C THR A 63 5.81 11.55 9.89
N GLY A 64 6.12 10.66 8.96
CA GLY A 64 7.48 10.41 8.46
C GLY A 64 8.01 11.55 7.60
N SER A 65 7.14 12.24 6.85
CA SER A 65 7.54 13.37 5.99
C SER A 65 8.13 14.55 6.77
N ARG A 66 7.71 14.75 8.03
CA ARG A 66 8.19 15.88 8.87
C ARG A 66 9.60 15.71 9.45
N ARG A 67 10.26 14.55 9.30
CA ARG A 67 11.59 14.31 9.88
C ARG A 67 12.75 15.02 9.19
N LYS A 68 12.51 15.87 8.18
CA LYS A 68 13.56 16.65 7.51
C LYS A 68 13.40 18.16 7.70
N LYS A 69 13.43 18.61 8.94
CA LYS A 69 13.80 19.97 9.32
C LYS A 69 14.54 19.81 10.65
N ASN A 70 15.81 20.23 10.71
CA ASN A 70 16.76 20.13 11.85
C ASN A 70 17.93 19.13 11.70
N ALA A 71 18.49 18.95 10.50
CA ALA A 71 19.84 18.42 10.35
C ALA A 71 20.61 19.31 9.37
N GLY A 72 21.14 20.44 9.85
CA GLY A 72 21.96 21.33 9.03
C GLY A 72 21.96 22.81 9.40
N GLU A 73 21.78 23.16 10.68
CA GLU A 73 22.13 24.50 11.19
C GLU A 73 23.14 24.32 12.32
N ASN A 74 24.42 24.20 11.94
CA ASN A 74 25.57 24.78 12.65
C ASN A 74 26.81 24.68 11.75
#